data_AF-A0A7J6NCI0-F1
#
_entry.id   AF-A0A7J6NCI0-F1
#
_cell.length_a   1.000
_cell.length_b   1.000
_cell.length_c   1.000
_cell.angle_alpha   90.00
_cell.angle_beta   90.00
_cell.angle_gamma   90.00
#
_symmetry.space_group_name_H-M   'P 1'
#
loop_
_entity.id
_entity.type
_entity.pdbx_description
1 polymer ?
#
loop_
_entity_poly.entity_id
_entity_poly.type
_entity_poly.pdbx_seq_one_letter_code
_entity_poly.pdbx_strand_id
1 'polypeptide(L)'
;MVFLDICCIPQKDPVAKLYGISKLAEYLRVSDKLLILWSPDYLDRLWCVYELAVFLRTHDEKDVVLVNLNHIKLCVSLMLLQFFSILTLCLQLYYKSTQIVYIGYLLGMVTSLLIGREAFTCSKEWQKFCSRVKRFNVREARCTSLADYYTLKQLITDMWRRSEEHPHLAILRGVFEDDVCTLYPPHRGVHCIFYYQHNHEAGGPSVAGISPWFNR
;
A
#
# COMPACT_ATOMS: atom_id res chain seq x y z
N MET A 1 -13.01 3.68 -16.05
CA MET A 1 -11.98 3.00 -16.88
C MET A 1 -10.81 2.68 -15.96
N VAL A 2 -10.12 1.56 -16.14
CA VAL A 2 -8.96 1.19 -15.31
C VAL A 2 -7.73 1.14 -16.21
N PHE A 3 -6.67 1.85 -15.81
CA PHE A 3 -5.35 1.76 -16.43
C PHE A 3 -4.54 0.73 -15.67
N LEU A 4 -3.95 -0.23 -16.41
CA LEU A 4 -3.05 -1.23 -15.84
C LEU A 4 -1.74 -1.18 -16.63
N ASP A 5 -0.66 -0.79 -15.96
CA ASP A 5 0.68 -0.59 -16.53
C ASP A 5 1.13 -1.72 -17.47
N ILE A 6 0.98 -2.98 -17.04
CA ILE A 6 1.42 -4.16 -17.79
C ILE A 6 0.60 -4.38 -19.07
N CYS A 7 -0.64 -3.89 -19.11
CA CYS A 7 -1.53 -4.03 -20.26
C CYS A 7 -1.48 -2.82 -21.19
N CYS A 8 -1.24 -1.63 -20.64
CA CYS A 8 -1.31 -0.37 -21.38
C CYS A 8 0.05 0.11 -21.90
N ILE A 9 1.16 -0.35 -21.33
CA ILE A 9 2.51 0.00 -21.76
C ILE A 9 3.16 -1.23 -22.42
N PRO A 10 3.57 -1.15 -23.70
CA PRO A 10 4.25 -2.24 -24.38
C PRO A 10 5.53 -2.64 -23.64
N GLN A 11 5.58 -3.86 -23.10
CA GLN A 11 6.73 -4.33 -22.29
C GLN A 11 7.90 -4.85 -23.13
N LYS A 12 7.64 -5.27 -24.37
CA LYS A 12 8.62 -5.93 -25.26
C LYS A 12 9.31 -4.97 -26.22
N ASP A 13 8.66 -3.86 -26.55
CA ASP A 13 9.21 -2.83 -27.43
C ASP A 13 9.80 -1.70 -26.58
N PRO A 14 11.13 -1.56 -26.50
CA PRO A 14 11.77 -0.57 -25.65
C PRO A 14 11.42 0.87 -26.05
N VAL A 15 11.19 1.15 -27.34
CA VAL A 15 10.86 2.50 -27.81
C VAL A 15 9.43 2.86 -27.41
N ALA A 16 8.48 1.96 -27.67
CA ALA A 16 7.09 2.17 -27.25
C ALA A 16 6.93 2.16 -25.73
N LYS A 17 7.75 1.38 -25.00
CA LYS A 17 7.80 1.40 -23.54
C LYS A 17 8.20 2.77 -23.02
N LEU A 18 9.29 3.34 -23.53
CA LEU A 18 9.78 4.67 -23.15
C LEU A 18 8.73 5.75 -23.43
N TYR A 19 8.08 5.68 -24.58
CA TYR A 19 6.96 6.58 -24.89
C TYR A 19 5.83 6.44 -23.88
N GLY A 20 5.44 5.20 -23.53
CA GLY A 20 4.45 4.92 -22.49
C GLY A 20 4.83 5.48 -21.11
N ILE A 21 6.07 5.30 -20.67
CA ILE A 21 6.58 5.86 -19.41
C ILE A 21 6.48 7.39 -19.40
N SER A 22 6.84 8.04 -20.51
CA SER A 22 6.77 9.51 -20.61
C SER A 22 5.34 10.03 -20.44
N LYS A 23 4.34 9.24 -20.84
CA LYS A 23 2.91 9.55 -20.74
C LYS A 23 2.26 9.08 -19.44
N LEU A 24 2.92 8.20 -18.69
CA LEU A 24 2.40 7.66 -17.43
C LEU A 24 2.03 8.77 -16.43
N ALA A 25 2.83 9.83 -16.35
CA ALA A 25 2.51 10.94 -15.47
C ALA A 25 1.24 11.70 -15.87
N GLU A 26 0.97 11.84 -17.17
CA GLU A 26 -0.27 12.46 -17.65
C GLU A 26 -1.49 11.58 -17.31
N TYR A 27 -1.37 10.26 -17.46
CA TYR A 27 -2.42 9.32 -17.06
C TYR A 27 -2.71 9.37 -15.56
N LEU A 28 -1.66 9.34 -14.72
CA LEU A 28 -1.82 9.40 -13.28
C LEU A 28 -2.49 10.69 -12.82
N ARG A 29 -2.23 11.83 -13.49
CA ARG A 29 -2.84 13.13 -13.17
C ARG A 29 -4.34 13.21 -13.40
N VAL A 30 -4.87 12.43 -14.34
CA VAL A 30 -6.31 12.42 -14.67
C VAL A 30 -7.03 11.20 -14.07
N SER A 31 -6.34 10.42 -13.24
CA SER A 31 -6.89 9.22 -12.61
C SER A 31 -7.50 9.56 -11.26
N ASP A 32 -8.75 9.14 -11.01
CA ASP A 32 -9.41 9.44 -9.72
C ASP A 32 -8.77 8.71 -8.52
N LYS A 33 -8.18 7.53 -8.74
CA LYS A 33 -7.60 6.68 -7.70
C LYS A 33 -6.41 5.89 -8.21
N LEU A 34 -5.49 5.57 -7.30
CA LEU A 34 -4.35 4.69 -7.55
C LEU A 34 -4.46 3.42 -6.70
N LEU A 35 -4.70 2.28 -7.35
CA LEU A 35 -4.68 0.97 -6.70
C LEU A 35 -3.30 0.35 -6.81
N ILE A 36 -2.64 0.15 -5.68
CA ILE A 36 -1.32 -0.48 -5.60
C ILE A 36 -1.45 -1.88 -5.00
N LEU A 37 -1.09 -2.87 -5.82
CA LEU A 37 -0.85 -4.24 -5.38
C LEU A 37 0.59 -4.34 -4.87
N TRP A 38 0.79 -4.15 -3.56
CA TRP A 38 2.13 -4.12 -3.00
C TRP A 38 2.59 -5.52 -2.55
N SER A 39 3.89 -5.71 -2.70
CA SER A 39 4.68 -6.84 -2.19
C SER A 39 5.80 -6.29 -1.32
N PRO A 40 6.47 -7.11 -0.48
CA PRO A 40 7.59 -6.62 0.33
C PRO A 40 8.64 -5.84 -0.46
N ASP A 41 8.91 -6.21 -1.72
CA ASP A 41 9.86 -5.54 -2.63
C ASP A 41 9.27 -4.33 -3.39
N TYR A 42 8.03 -3.91 -3.12
CA TYR A 42 7.38 -2.79 -3.84
C TYR A 42 8.22 -1.50 -3.79
N LEU A 43 8.71 -1.12 -2.61
CA LEU A 43 9.55 0.06 -2.44
C LEU A 43 10.94 -0.10 -3.05
N ASP A 44 11.38 -1.32 -3.36
CA ASP A 44 12.65 -1.55 -4.04
C ASP A 44 12.54 -1.27 -5.54
N ARG A 45 11.34 -1.07 -6.10
CA ARG A 45 11.12 -0.86 -7.53
C ARG A 45 10.96 0.63 -7.83
N LEU A 46 11.95 1.21 -8.51
CA LEU A 46 11.97 2.64 -8.87
C LEU A 46 10.72 3.08 -9.64
N TRP A 47 10.22 2.23 -10.53
CA TRP A 47 8.99 2.48 -11.29
C TRP A 47 7.78 2.67 -10.37
N CYS A 48 7.58 1.74 -9.43
CA CYS A 48 6.46 1.78 -8.50
C CYS A 48 6.52 3.02 -7.60
N VAL A 49 7.71 3.36 -7.13
CA VAL A 49 7.96 4.59 -6.35
C VAL A 49 7.66 5.83 -7.18
N TYR A 50 8.05 5.83 -8.46
CA TYR A 50 7.73 6.93 -9.38
C TYR A 50 6.22 7.11 -9.55
N GLU A 51 5.46 6.03 -9.78
CA GLU A 51 3.99 6.10 -9.91
C GLU A 51 3.33 6.69 -8.66
N LEU A 52 3.69 6.17 -7.48
CA LEU A 52 3.18 6.66 -6.21
C LEU A 52 3.52 8.14 -6.00
N ALA A 53 4.78 8.52 -6.24
CA ALA A 53 5.24 9.90 -6.08
C ALA A 53 4.55 10.85 -7.06
N VAL A 54 4.35 10.45 -8.32
CA VAL A 54 3.65 11.28 -9.32
C VAL A 54 2.19 11.46 -8.94
N PHE A 55 1.52 10.39 -8.52
CA PHE A 55 0.10 10.43 -8.19
C PHE A 55 -0.18 11.34 -6.98
N LEU A 56 0.61 11.19 -5.90
CA LEU A 56 0.51 12.00 -4.68
C LEU A 56 0.85 13.49 -4.87
N ARG A 57 1.36 13.88 -6.04
CA ARG A 57 1.56 15.31 -6.35
C ARG A 57 0.29 16.01 -6.80
N THR A 58 -0.71 15.27 -7.28
CA THR A 58 -1.95 15.86 -7.79
C THR A 58 -3.19 15.32 -7.10
N HIS A 59 -3.05 14.35 -6.19
CA HIS A 59 -4.13 13.70 -5.48
C HIS A 59 -3.84 13.62 -3.99
N ASP A 60 -4.91 13.46 -3.21
CA ASP A 60 -4.80 13.23 -1.78
C ASP A 60 -4.39 11.78 -1.50
N GLU A 61 -3.80 11.55 -0.32
CA GLU A 61 -3.42 10.21 0.15
C GLU A 61 -4.61 9.23 0.17
N LYS A 62 -5.80 9.71 0.53
CA LYS A 62 -7.03 8.91 0.58
C LYS A 62 -7.41 8.26 -0.77
N ASP A 63 -6.88 8.79 -1.87
CA ASP A 63 -7.14 8.30 -3.22
C ASP A 63 -6.17 7.15 -3.61
N VAL A 64 -5.18 6.86 -2.76
CA VAL A 64 -4.29 5.71 -2.86
C VAL A 64 -4.86 4.52 -2.08
N VAL A 65 -5.05 3.40 -2.78
CA VAL A 65 -5.54 2.16 -2.20
C VAL A 65 -4.41 1.12 -2.22
N LEU A 66 -3.88 0.76 -1.05
CA LEU A 66 -2.86 -0.26 -0.90
C LEU A 66 -3.50 -1.62 -0.61
N VAL A 67 -3.24 -2.61 -1.47
CA VAL A 67 -3.70 -3.99 -1.29
C VAL A 67 -2.48 -4.91 -1.26
N ASN A 68 -2.32 -5.64 -0.17
CA ASN A 68 -1.27 -6.65 -0.06
C ASN A 68 -1.63 -7.86 -0.94
N LEU A 69 -0.69 -8.32 -1.76
CA LEU A 69 -0.86 -9.56 -2.55
C LEU A 69 -1.16 -10.79 -1.67
N ASN A 70 -0.71 -10.81 -0.42
CA ASN A 70 -1.02 -11.89 0.52
C ASN A 70 -2.46 -11.84 1.05
N HIS A 71 -3.16 -10.69 0.99
CA HIS A 71 -4.61 -10.66 1.24
C HIS A 71 -5.38 -11.44 0.18
N ILE A 72 -4.93 -11.44 -1.07
CA ILE A 72 -5.56 -12.24 -2.15
C ILE A 72 -5.44 -13.73 -1.82
N LYS A 73 -4.26 -14.19 -1.38
CA LYS A 73 -4.06 -15.57 -0.94
C LYS A 73 -5.00 -15.93 0.20
N LEU A 74 -5.08 -15.08 1.22
CA LEU A 74 -5.97 -15.28 2.36
C LEU A 74 -7.45 -15.38 1.93
N CYS A 75 -7.91 -14.50 1.04
CA CYS A 75 -9.27 -14.52 0.52
C CYS A 75 -9.55 -15.83 -0.25
N VAL A 76 -8.65 -16.25 -1.12
CA VAL A 76 -8.79 -17.51 -1.87
C VAL A 76 -8.82 -18.71 -0.92
N SER A 77 -7.94 -18.73 0.10
CA SER A 77 -7.93 -19.78 1.13
C SER A 77 -9.25 -19.84 1.91
N LEU A 78 -9.83 -18.68 2.26
CA LEU A 78 -11.13 -18.59 2.92
C LEU A 78 -12.27 -19.09 2.02
N MET A 79 -12.27 -18.73 0.74
CA MET A 79 -13.28 -19.20 -0.23
C MET A 79 -13.21 -20.71 -0.41
N LEU A 80 -12.01 -21.29 -0.49
CA LEU A 80 -11.82 -22.73 -0.58
C LEU A 80 -12.31 -23.43 0.69
N LEU A 81 -11.98 -22.89 1.88
CA LEU A 81 -12.49 -23.42 3.15
C LEU A 81 -14.02 -23.43 3.17
N GLN A 82 -14.66 -22.30 2.85
CA GLN A 82 -16.12 -22.18 2.79
C GLN A 82 -16.73 -23.22 1.85
N PHE A 83 -16.12 -23.41 0.67
CA PHE A 83 -16.57 -24.40 -0.31
C PHE A 83 -16.50 -25.83 0.24
N PHE A 84 -15.37 -26.23 0.86
CA PHE A 84 -15.22 -27.56 1.45
C PHE A 84 -16.18 -27.79 2.63
N SER A 85 -16.43 -26.76 3.45
CA SER A 85 -17.41 -26.84 4.54
C SER A 85 -18.83 -27.07 4.02
N ILE A 86 -19.24 -26.37 2.97
CA ILE A 86 -20.55 -26.56 2.32
C ILE A 86 -20.64 -27.97 1.70
N LEU A 87 -19.59 -28.41 1.00
CA LEU A 87 -19.55 -29.75 0.40
C LEU A 87 -19.68 -30.85 1.47
N THR A 88 -18.99 -30.72 2.58
CA THR A 88 -19.09 -31.64 3.73
C THR A 88 -20.51 -31.70 4.27
N LEU A 89 -21.17 -30.54 4.42
CA LEU A 89 -22.56 -30.47 4.87
C LEU A 89 -23.51 -31.18 3.88
N CYS A 90 -23.34 -30.95 2.58
CA CYS A 90 -24.13 -31.63 1.55
C CYS A 90 -23.94 -33.15 1.57
N LEU A 91 -22.69 -33.63 1.69
CA LEU A 91 -22.38 -35.06 1.80
C LEU A 91 -22.96 -35.67 3.08
N GLN A 92 -22.95 -34.92 4.19
CA GLN A 92 -23.56 -35.36 5.44
C GLN A 92 -25.06 -35.60 5.29
N LEU A 93 -25.77 -34.65 4.67
CA LEU A 93 -27.20 -34.75 4.43
C LEU A 93 -27.54 -35.92 3.49
N TYR A 94 -26.66 -36.22 2.53
CA TYR A 94 -26.85 -37.29 1.56
C TYR A 94 -26.57 -38.69 2.15
N TYR A 95 -25.42 -38.90 2.80
CA TYR A 95 -24.99 -40.22 3.29
C TYR A 95 -25.45 -40.56 4.71
N LYS A 96 -25.91 -39.58 5.51
CA LYS A 96 -26.30 -39.74 6.94
C LYS A 96 -25.24 -40.42 7.83
N SER A 97 -23.97 -40.40 7.44
CA SER A 97 -22.87 -41.03 8.18
C SER A 97 -22.23 -40.06 9.16
N THR A 98 -22.05 -40.44 10.43
CA THR A 98 -21.39 -39.57 11.43
C THR A 98 -19.89 -39.42 11.21
N GLN A 99 -19.24 -40.36 10.50
CA GLN A 99 -17.80 -40.29 10.23
C GLN A 99 -17.42 -39.13 9.30
N ILE A 100 -18.29 -38.76 8.36
CA ILE A 100 -18.08 -37.64 7.43
C ILE A 100 -17.98 -36.31 8.21
N VAL A 101 -18.77 -36.16 9.28
CA VAL A 101 -18.73 -34.99 10.18
C VAL A 101 -17.37 -34.82 10.82
N TYR A 102 -16.80 -35.88 11.39
CA TYR A 102 -15.50 -35.82 12.07
C TYR A 102 -14.36 -35.49 11.11
N ILE A 103 -14.38 -36.08 9.91
CA ILE A 103 -13.39 -35.77 8.86
C ILE A 103 -13.50 -34.29 8.44
N GLY A 104 -14.72 -33.80 8.26
CA GLY A 104 -14.99 -32.40 7.96
C GLY A 104 -14.47 -31.42 9.02
N TYR A 105 -14.72 -31.70 10.31
CA TYR A 105 -14.19 -30.89 11.40
C TYR A 105 -12.66 -30.90 11.46
N LEU A 106 -12.04 -32.05 11.26
CA LEU A 106 -10.57 -32.15 11.23
C LEU A 106 -9.98 -31.30 10.10
N LEU A 107 -10.54 -31.40 8.89
CA LEU A 107 -10.14 -30.59 7.73
C LEU A 107 -10.37 -29.10 7.99
N GLY A 108 -11.51 -28.72 8.57
CA GLY A 108 -11.84 -27.35 8.94
C GLY A 108 -10.88 -26.75 9.97
N MET A 109 -10.44 -27.56 10.95
CA MET A 109 -9.44 -27.12 11.94
C MET A 109 -8.07 -26.90 11.29
N VAL A 110 -7.59 -27.84 10.46
CA VAL A 110 -6.30 -27.73 9.77
C VAL A 110 -6.26 -26.49 8.86
N THR A 111 -7.30 -26.28 8.07
CA THR A 111 -7.42 -25.11 7.18
C THR A 111 -7.49 -23.80 7.96
N SER A 112 -8.20 -23.76 9.09
CA SER A 112 -8.23 -22.59 9.98
C SER A 112 -6.85 -22.24 10.54
N LEU A 113 -6.04 -23.24 10.90
CA LEU A 113 -4.66 -23.03 11.33
C LEU A 113 -3.77 -22.46 10.20
N LEU A 114 -3.94 -22.94 8.97
CA LEU A 114 -3.23 -22.41 7.81
C LEU A 114 -3.61 -20.95 7.55
N ILE A 115 -4.90 -20.62 7.54
CA ILE A 115 -5.41 -19.25 7.41
C ILE A 115 -4.85 -18.36 8.52
N GLY A 116 -4.81 -18.84 9.76
CA GLY A 116 -4.22 -18.11 10.88
C GLY A 116 -2.72 -17.82 10.68
N ARG A 117 -1.96 -18.77 10.15
CA ARG A 117 -0.54 -18.58 9.81
C ARG A 117 -0.35 -17.56 8.69
N GLU A 118 -1.16 -17.62 7.64
CA GLU A 118 -1.13 -16.65 6.54
C GLU A 118 -1.51 -15.24 7.01
N ALA A 119 -2.58 -15.11 7.80
CA ALA A 119 -3.01 -13.83 8.37
C ALA A 119 -1.93 -13.23 9.28
N PHE A 120 -1.29 -14.04 10.12
CA PHE A 120 -0.18 -13.61 10.97
C PHE A 120 1.02 -13.15 10.15
N THR A 121 1.34 -13.87 9.07
CA THR A 121 2.44 -13.51 8.16
C THR A 121 2.14 -12.19 7.45
N CYS A 122 0.91 -12.03 6.94
CA CYS A 122 0.44 -10.80 6.31
C CYS A 122 0.51 -9.60 7.26
N SER A 123 0.11 -9.78 8.52
CA SER A 123 0.23 -8.75 9.57
C SER A 123 1.68 -8.37 9.84
N LYS A 124 2.58 -9.35 9.96
CA LYS A 124 4.02 -9.10 10.13
C LYS A 124 4.63 -8.37 8.93
N GLU A 125 4.25 -8.73 7.72
CA GLU A 125 4.72 -8.06 6.52
C GLU A 125 4.22 -6.63 6.41
N TRP A 126 2.96 -6.38 6.80
CA TRP A 126 2.42 -5.02 6.86
C TRP A 126 3.22 -4.15 7.83
N GLN A 127 3.51 -4.66 9.02
CA GLN A 127 4.36 -3.93 9.98
C GLN A 127 5.75 -3.63 9.40
N LYS A 128 6.36 -4.62 8.72
CA LYS A 128 7.64 -4.41 8.03
C LYS A 128 7.53 -3.37 6.94
N PHE A 129 6.47 -3.40 6.14
CA PHE A 129 6.21 -2.42 5.08
C PHE A 129 6.11 -1.00 5.66
N CYS A 130 5.27 -0.78 6.67
CA CYS A 130 5.17 0.53 7.33
C CYS A 130 6.53 0.99 7.87
N SER A 131 7.31 0.11 8.49
CA SER A 131 8.65 0.43 8.99
C SER A 131 9.67 0.78 7.90
N ARG A 132 9.47 0.26 6.69
CA ARG A 132 10.31 0.53 5.53
C ARG A 132 9.92 1.82 4.84
N VAL A 133 8.63 2.13 4.77
CA VAL A 133 8.19 3.41 4.22
C VAL A 133 8.81 4.57 5.00
N LYS A 134 8.79 4.51 6.34
CA LYS A 134 9.41 5.54 7.20
C LYS A 134 10.92 5.74 7.01
N ARG A 135 11.60 4.73 6.47
CA ARG A 135 13.05 4.74 6.24
C ARG A 135 13.40 4.74 4.75
N PHE A 136 12.40 4.95 3.90
CA PHE A 136 12.55 4.76 2.47
C PHE A 136 13.41 5.88 1.87
N ASN A 137 14.38 5.50 1.04
CA ASN A 137 15.20 6.42 0.28
C ASN A 137 15.11 6.11 -1.21
N VAL A 138 14.66 7.08 -2.01
CA VAL A 138 14.52 6.94 -3.46
C VAL A 138 15.84 6.55 -4.16
N ARG A 139 16.99 6.91 -3.57
CA ARG A 139 18.32 6.57 -4.12
C ARG A 139 18.62 5.07 -4.05
N GLU A 140 17.97 4.35 -3.14
CA GLU A 140 18.17 2.91 -2.94
C GLU A 140 17.20 2.07 -3.79
N ALA A 141 16.23 2.70 -4.45
CA ALA A 141 15.29 2.01 -5.33
C ALA A 141 16.02 1.46 -6.57
N ARG A 142 15.75 0.19 -6.86
CA ARG A 142 16.34 -0.59 -7.95
C ARG A 142 15.47 -0.50 -9.20
N CYS A 143 16.11 -0.66 -10.35
CA CYS A 143 15.43 -0.76 -11.63
C CYS A 143 15.89 -2.04 -12.34
N THR A 144 14.95 -2.78 -12.92
CA THR A 144 15.25 -4.03 -13.63
C THR A 144 15.99 -3.77 -14.95
N SER A 145 15.75 -2.62 -15.58
CA SER A 145 16.37 -2.20 -16.84
C SER A 145 17.18 -0.92 -16.62
N LEU A 146 18.42 -0.91 -17.11
CA LEU A 146 19.30 0.25 -17.03
C LEU A 146 18.78 1.41 -17.91
N ALA A 147 18.14 1.10 -19.04
CA ALA A 147 17.54 2.12 -19.91
C ALA A 147 16.35 2.82 -19.21
N ASP A 148 15.52 2.03 -18.51
CA ASP A 148 14.40 2.56 -17.74
C ASP A 148 14.92 3.39 -16.54
N TYR A 149 16.04 2.98 -15.94
CA TYR A 149 16.65 3.70 -14.82
C TYR A 149 17.01 5.13 -15.19
N TYR A 150 17.72 5.35 -16.30
CA TYR A 150 18.11 6.70 -16.72
C TYR A 150 16.90 7.57 -17.04
N THR A 151 15.90 6.99 -17.70
CA THR A 151 14.66 7.69 -18.08
C THR A 151 13.86 8.09 -16.85
N LEU A 152 13.59 7.14 -15.94
CA LEU A 152 12.87 7.41 -14.69
C LEU A 152 13.64 8.40 -13.82
N LYS A 153 14.97 8.29 -13.74
CA LYS A 153 15.80 9.23 -12.99
C LYS A 153 15.75 10.63 -13.57
N GLN A 154 15.78 10.78 -14.89
CA GLN A 154 15.59 12.09 -15.56
C GLN A 154 14.21 12.66 -15.25
N LEU A 155 13.14 11.87 -15.40
CA LEU A 155 11.78 12.30 -15.09
C LEU A 155 11.62 12.72 -13.63
N ILE A 156 12.16 11.93 -12.69
CA ILE A 156 12.16 12.26 -11.25
C ILE A 156 12.94 13.55 -10.99
N THR A 157 14.11 13.72 -11.59
CA THR A 157 14.95 14.92 -11.42
C THR A 157 14.26 16.16 -11.98
N ASP A 158 13.67 16.06 -13.17
CA ASP A 158 12.93 17.15 -13.81
C ASP A 158 11.66 17.52 -13.03
N MET A 159 11.01 16.52 -12.44
CA MET A 159 9.89 16.73 -11.53
C MET A 159 10.31 17.46 -10.25
N TRP A 160 11.45 17.08 -9.66
CA TRP A 160 11.98 17.71 -8.45
C TRP A 160 12.45 19.14 -8.68
N ARG A 161 13.14 19.39 -9.80
CA ARG A 161 13.59 20.74 -10.19
C ARG A 161 12.40 21.71 -10.27
N ARG A 162 11.29 21.28 -10.88
CA ARG A 162 10.05 22.06 -10.95
C ARG A 162 9.35 22.24 -9.60
N SER A 163 9.65 21.41 -8.60
CA SER A 163 9.09 21.52 -7.25
C SER A 163 9.82 22.56 -6.40
N GLU A 164 11.11 22.79 -6.63
CA GLU A 164 11.90 23.82 -5.91
C GLU A 164 11.46 25.24 -6.30
N GLU A 165 10.91 25.41 -7.50
CA GLU A 165 10.33 26.67 -7.97
C GLU A 165 8.95 26.99 -7.32
N HIS A 166 8.33 26.00 -6.65
CA HIS A 166 6.96 26.07 -6.13
C HIS A 166 6.84 25.38 -4.75
N PRO A 167 7.06 26.11 -3.63
CA PRO A 167 7.25 25.53 -2.28
C PRO A 167 6.02 24.78 -1.70
N HIS A 168 4.82 24.96 -2.26
CA HIS A 168 3.64 24.15 -1.90
C HIS A 168 3.74 22.69 -2.37
N LEU A 169 4.71 22.36 -3.24
CA LEU A 169 4.99 21.01 -3.74
C LEU A 169 6.10 20.29 -2.95
N ALA A 170 6.66 20.91 -1.90
CA ALA A 170 7.69 20.33 -1.00
C ALA A 170 7.21 19.13 -0.17
N ILE A 171 5.93 18.78 -0.31
CA ILE A 171 5.20 17.63 0.24
C ILE A 171 6.00 16.32 0.11
N LEU A 172 6.85 16.14 -0.92
CA LEU A 172 7.65 14.93 -1.10
C LEU A 172 8.75 14.70 -0.05
N ARG A 173 9.21 15.71 0.70
CA ARG A 173 10.09 15.49 1.87
C ARG A 173 9.31 14.97 3.08
N GLY A 174 8.08 15.45 3.30
CA GLY A 174 7.26 15.10 4.46
C GLY A 174 6.40 13.84 4.28
N VAL A 175 5.85 13.60 3.10
CA VAL A 175 4.90 12.49 2.84
C VAL A 175 5.50 11.11 3.08
N PHE A 176 6.82 10.94 2.86
CA PHE A 176 7.51 9.69 3.18
C PHE A 176 8.04 9.63 4.63
N GLU A 177 8.20 10.76 5.31
CA GLU A 177 8.61 10.80 6.71
C GLU A 177 7.42 10.55 7.66
N ASP A 178 6.21 11.08 7.38
CA ASP A 178 5.08 11.06 8.33
C ASP A 178 3.77 10.40 7.83
N ASP A 179 3.41 10.44 6.54
CA ASP A 179 2.00 10.26 6.14
C ASP A 179 1.60 8.93 5.46
N VAL A 180 2.52 8.14 4.88
CA VAL A 180 2.11 6.83 4.27
C VAL A 180 1.57 5.84 5.32
N CYS A 181 1.90 6.03 6.61
CA CYS A 181 1.38 5.20 7.69
C CYS A 181 -0.07 5.52 8.09
N THR A 182 -0.63 6.66 7.68
CA THR A 182 -2.02 7.06 7.96
C THR A 182 -3.04 6.53 6.95
N LEU A 183 -2.58 5.89 5.86
CA LEU A 183 -3.42 5.31 4.80
C LEU A 183 -4.33 4.14 5.24
N TYR A 184 -4.28 3.71 6.50
CA TYR A 184 -5.23 2.74 7.06
C TYR A 184 -5.49 3.07 8.54
N PRO A 185 -6.68 3.59 8.93
CA PRO A 185 -7.08 3.53 10.33
C PRO A 185 -7.31 2.05 10.68
N PRO A 186 -6.75 1.53 11.78
CA PRO A 186 -7.14 0.21 12.27
C PRO A 186 -8.62 0.31 12.64
N HIS A 187 -9.48 -0.44 11.93
CA HIS A 187 -10.84 -0.66 12.38
C HIS A 187 -10.80 -1.20 13.81
N ARG A 188 -11.19 -0.33 14.76
CA ARG A 188 -11.54 -0.58 16.16
C ARG A 188 -10.55 -1.44 16.97
N GLY A 189 -9.76 -0.78 17.82
CA GLY A 189 -9.42 -1.38 19.13
C GLY A 189 -7.94 -1.47 19.52
N VAL A 190 -7.01 -0.76 18.88
CA VAL A 190 -5.65 -0.60 19.42
C VAL A 190 -5.23 0.86 19.28
N HIS A 191 -5.33 1.59 20.39
CA HIS A 191 -4.82 2.96 20.51
C HIS A 191 -3.29 2.94 20.31
N CYS A 192 -2.81 3.42 19.16
CA CYS A 192 -1.43 3.88 19.04
C CYS A 192 -1.37 5.35 19.46
N ILE A 193 -0.87 5.55 20.67
CA ILE A 193 -0.47 6.84 21.23
C ILE A 193 0.69 7.37 20.36
N PHE A 194 0.48 8.47 19.65
CA PHE A 194 1.58 9.33 19.20
C PHE A 194 1.38 10.70 19.84
N TYR A 195 2.06 10.88 20.97
CA TYR A 195 2.28 12.19 21.55
C TYR A 195 3.23 12.97 20.65
N TYR A 196 2.75 14.12 20.21
CA TYR A 196 3.53 15.23 19.69
C TYR A 196 4.57 15.63 20.75
N GLN A 197 5.86 15.50 20.45
CA GLN A 197 6.91 16.06 21.30
C GLN A 197 7.77 16.99 20.46
N HIS A 198 7.23 18.18 20.24
CA HIS A 198 7.98 19.36 19.86
C HIS A 198 8.31 20.14 21.14
N ASN A 199 9.58 20.25 21.49
CA ASN A 199 10.17 21.30 22.35
C ASN A 199 11.67 21.32 21.99
N HIS A 200 12.19 22.29 21.25
CA HIS A 200 12.46 23.68 21.65
C HIS A 200 13.18 23.79 22.99
N GLU A 201 14.49 24.05 22.94
CA GLU A 201 15.23 24.70 24.01
C GLU A 201 15.29 26.21 23.76
N ALA A 202 15.16 26.95 24.87
CA ALA A 202 15.59 28.32 25.16
C ALA A 202 14.72 29.52 24.71
N GLY A 203 13.94 30.04 25.68
CA GLY A 203 13.62 31.48 25.81
C GLY A 203 12.17 31.82 26.21
N GLY A 204 11.85 31.86 27.51
CA GLY A 204 10.51 32.24 28.05
C GLY A 204 10.22 33.76 28.05
N PRO A 205 9.30 34.30 28.88
CA PRO A 205 8.28 33.67 29.73
C PRO A 205 6.82 34.19 29.54
N SER A 206 5.86 33.34 29.93
CA SER A 206 4.50 33.60 30.50
C SER A 206 3.67 34.83 30.09
N VAL A 207 2.46 34.59 29.53
CA VAL A 207 1.18 35.17 30.02
C VAL A 207 0.02 34.20 29.74
N ALA A 208 -0.86 34.07 30.72
CA ALA A 208 -2.08 33.24 30.78
C ALA A 208 -3.18 33.63 29.76
N GLY A 209 -4.07 32.69 29.42
CA GLY A 209 -5.30 32.99 28.68
C GLY A 209 -6.20 31.77 28.47
N ILE A 210 -7.42 31.86 28.98
CA ILE A 210 -8.44 30.81 29.14
C ILE A 210 -9.38 30.74 27.92
N SER A 211 -9.64 29.52 27.41
CA SER A 211 -10.91 29.02 26.80
C SER A 211 -11.32 29.41 25.34
N PRO A 212 -12.46 28.89 24.80
CA PRO A 212 -12.56 27.78 23.82
C PRO A 212 -13.37 28.17 22.54
N TRP A 213 -14.05 27.21 21.87
CA TRP A 213 -14.95 27.31 20.67
C TRP A 213 -14.23 27.12 19.32
N PHE A 214 -14.75 26.45 18.27
CA PHE A 214 -15.99 25.72 17.93
C PHE A 214 -15.64 24.91 16.65
N ASN A 215 -15.98 23.63 16.51
CA ASN A 215 -17.22 23.14 15.89
C ASN A 215 -17.49 23.68 14.46
N ARG A 216 -17.03 22.95 13.44
CA ARG A 216 -17.87 22.43 12.34
C ARG A 216 -17.12 21.41 11.50
#